data_AF-A0A5B9W8A8-F1
#
_entry.id   AF-A0A5B9W8A8-F1
#
_cell.length_a   1.000
_cell.length_b   1.000
_cell.length_c   1.000
_cell.angle_alpha   90.00
_cell.angle_beta   90.00
_cell.angle_gamma   90.00
#
_symmetry.space_group_name_H-M   'P 1'
#
loop_
_entity.id
_entity.type
_entity.pdbx_description
1 polymer ?
#
loop_
_entity_poly.entity_id
_entity_poly.type
_entity_poly.pdbx_seq_one_letter_code
_entity_poly.pdbx_strand_id
1 'polypeptide(L)'
;MKRSPIPRTAPALVLMIMLGLPAYGAERTIRIPLDDKGRVPVAEVVSAIGAATGVAIERPAVDLSLPTKGIAGSLTRTLLQECLGADVRVAYRPGALELGVDEAGLGEPHRGEWKTRLDELAERSLQASRRKQYYGMSARPSYRANDAGRPTVCLVHGLNSSSGGFAHLIPHLEQAGYGVVVFDYPFNQPIDDSCAQFRCDWQAFRARVEEKRAWAILAHSMGALVARSYVEGPGRGKEDVSSLILVAPVNQGAHVARLQPILQTITSLYAINGGRTGHALAQLSDGIGQAADDMLPGSPFLRRINAAGPAPGVRYHIVAGSVGVLSGDVRRQVEERLEAMSRGAGLFGMVTRVAGRDLPAVLDELADGTGDGCVAIERTRLPGVDDHVVIRANHAELIRAPLLFADDGPVPCMPHVLDWLREDFKER
;
A
#
# COMPACT_ATOMS: atom_id res chain seq x y z
N MET A 1 -35.29 68.65 -8.84
CA MET A 1 -34.65 67.50 -8.16
C MET A 1 -33.98 66.62 -9.21
N LYS A 2 -32.68 66.36 -9.07
CA LYS A 2 -31.81 65.68 -10.05
C LYS A 2 -32.18 64.19 -10.19
N ARG A 3 -32.29 63.68 -11.43
CA ARG A 3 -31.97 62.29 -11.79
C ARG A 3 -31.20 62.25 -13.12
N SER A 4 -30.17 61.42 -13.12
CA SER A 4 -29.01 61.35 -14.01
C SER A 4 -29.29 60.83 -15.44
N PRO A 5 -28.42 61.14 -16.42
CA PRO A 5 -28.26 60.33 -17.62
C PRO A 5 -27.11 59.32 -17.45
N ILE A 6 -27.38 58.04 -17.74
CA ILE A 6 -26.37 56.99 -17.86
C ILE A 6 -25.85 56.99 -19.31
N PRO A 7 -24.53 56.97 -19.57
CA PRO A 7 -23.99 56.87 -20.92
C PRO A 7 -23.96 55.43 -21.44
N ARG A 8 -24.22 55.30 -22.74
CA ARG A 8 -24.16 54.10 -23.58
C ARG A 8 -22.74 53.54 -23.65
N THR A 9 -22.49 52.39 -23.03
CA THR A 9 -21.38 51.48 -23.39
C THR A 9 -21.74 50.03 -23.04
N ALA A 10 -22.70 49.45 -23.76
CA ALA A 10 -22.95 48.01 -23.68
C ALA A 10 -23.38 47.39 -25.02
N PRO A 11 -22.51 47.41 -26.06
CA PRO A 11 -22.59 46.35 -27.07
C PRO A 11 -21.30 45.51 -27.19
N ALA A 12 -20.20 45.86 -26.52
CA ALA A 12 -18.93 45.15 -26.66
C ALA A 12 -18.78 43.93 -25.73
N LEU A 13 -19.50 43.89 -24.60
CA LEU A 13 -19.34 42.82 -23.59
C LEU A 13 -20.18 41.56 -23.89
N VAL A 14 -21.21 41.66 -24.72
CA VAL A 14 -22.06 40.51 -25.09
C VAL A 14 -21.45 39.69 -26.23
N LEU A 15 -20.56 40.28 -27.05
CA LEU A 15 -19.93 39.58 -28.18
C LEU A 15 -18.65 38.82 -27.80
N MET A 16 -17.98 39.17 -26.70
CA MET A 16 -16.78 38.44 -26.23
C MET A 16 -17.09 37.20 -25.36
N ILE A 17 -18.32 37.02 -24.88
CA ILE A 17 -18.72 35.81 -24.12
C ILE A 17 -19.12 34.66 -25.06
N MET A 18 -19.34 34.92 -26.35
CA MET A 18 -19.79 33.92 -27.34
C MET A 18 -18.68 33.23 -28.14
N LEU A 19 -17.41 33.58 -27.95
CA LEU A 19 -16.29 33.10 -28.79
C LEU A 19 -15.26 32.21 -28.06
N GLY A 20 -15.58 31.68 -26.87
CA GLY A 20 -14.64 30.90 -26.08
C GLY A 20 -15.22 29.75 -25.27
N LEU A 21 -16.47 29.35 -25.49
CA LEU A 21 -16.96 28.08 -24.97
C LEU A 21 -16.57 27.00 -25.97
N PRO A 22 -15.86 25.93 -25.58
CA PRO A 22 -15.75 24.76 -26.45
C PRO A 22 -17.18 24.35 -26.78
N ALA A 23 -17.49 24.21 -28.07
CA ALA A 23 -18.72 23.57 -28.48
C ALA A 23 -18.70 22.19 -27.81
N TYR A 24 -19.55 21.99 -26.79
CA TYR A 24 -19.78 20.66 -26.27
C TYR A 24 -20.39 19.89 -27.45
N GLY A 25 -19.60 18.99 -28.03
CA GLY A 25 -20.12 17.99 -28.95
C GLY A 25 -21.28 17.24 -28.29
N ALA A 26 -22.10 16.56 -29.10
CA ALA A 26 -23.09 15.66 -28.54
C ALA A 26 -22.39 14.69 -27.57
N GLU A 27 -22.90 14.53 -26.35
CA GLU A 27 -22.30 13.67 -25.33
C GLU A 27 -23.10 12.36 -25.32
N ARG A 28 -22.44 11.22 -25.57
CA ARG A 28 -23.04 9.90 -25.42
C ARG A 28 -22.86 9.41 -23.99
N THR A 29 -23.97 9.06 -23.35
CA THR A 29 -23.97 8.47 -21.99
C THR A 29 -24.07 6.96 -22.07
N ILE A 30 -23.07 6.27 -21.54
CA ILE A 30 -23.02 4.81 -21.39
C ILE A 30 -23.40 4.48 -19.94
N ARG A 31 -24.46 3.69 -19.76
CA ARG A 31 -24.98 3.32 -18.43
C ARG A 31 -24.61 1.88 -18.09
N ILE A 32 -23.95 1.69 -16.94
CA ILE A 32 -23.47 0.38 -16.47
C ILE A 32 -24.17 0.06 -15.13
N PRO A 33 -24.89 -1.06 -15.01
CA PRO A 33 -25.56 -1.44 -13.77
C PRO A 33 -24.56 -1.79 -12.66
N LEU A 34 -24.92 -1.49 -11.41
CA LEU A 34 -24.16 -1.90 -10.23
C LEU A 34 -24.56 -3.32 -9.78
N ASP A 35 -23.66 -4.03 -9.12
CA ASP A 35 -23.95 -5.32 -8.46
C ASP A 35 -24.83 -5.15 -7.21
N ASP A 36 -25.29 -6.26 -6.62
CA ASP A 36 -26.14 -6.28 -5.43
C ASP A 36 -25.52 -5.58 -4.20
N LYS A 37 -24.20 -5.40 -4.21
CA LYS A 37 -23.44 -4.70 -3.15
C LYS A 37 -23.20 -3.22 -3.50
N GLY A 38 -23.78 -2.73 -4.61
CA GLY A 38 -23.62 -1.38 -5.10
C GLY A 38 -22.23 -1.10 -5.69
N ARG A 39 -21.55 -2.10 -6.22
CA ARG A 39 -20.20 -1.99 -6.82
C ARG A 39 -20.29 -2.07 -8.34
N VAL A 40 -19.30 -1.52 -9.04
CA VAL A 40 -19.21 -1.53 -10.52
C VAL A 40 -18.47 -2.78 -10.96
N PRO A 41 -19.08 -3.72 -11.69
CA PRO A 41 -18.37 -4.85 -12.27
C PRO A 41 -17.49 -4.39 -13.44
N VAL A 42 -16.18 -4.63 -13.39
CA VAL A 42 -15.27 -4.11 -14.43
C VAL A 42 -15.51 -4.78 -15.78
N ALA A 43 -15.90 -6.06 -15.79
CA ALA A 43 -16.27 -6.76 -17.02
C ALA A 43 -17.45 -6.08 -17.75
N GLU A 44 -18.40 -5.50 -17.00
CA GLU A 44 -19.53 -4.77 -17.57
C GLU A 44 -19.09 -3.39 -18.11
N VAL A 45 -18.14 -2.72 -17.44
CA VAL A 45 -17.53 -1.48 -17.94
C VAL A 45 -16.86 -1.73 -19.29
N VAL A 46 -15.99 -2.73 -19.37
CA VAL A 46 -15.24 -3.07 -20.59
C VAL A 46 -16.19 -3.44 -21.73
N SER A 47 -17.21 -4.25 -21.44
CA SER A 47 -18.20 -4.68 -22.43
C SER A 47 -19.04 -3.51 -22.96
N ALA A 48 -19.52 -2.64 -22.06
CA ALA A 48 -20.37 -1.51 -22.43
C ALA A 48 -19.63 -0.47 -23.29
N ILE A 49 -18.37 -0.17 -22.96
CA ILE A 49 -17.55 0.75 -23.75
C ILE A 49 -17.13 0.11 -25.07
N GLY A 50 -16.74 -1.17 -25.08
CA GLY A 50 -16.43 -1.90 -26.32
C GLY A 50 -17.60 -1.86 -27.31
N ALA A 51 -18.83 -2.08 -26.83
CA ALA A 51 -20.04 -1.96 -27.63
C ALA A 51 -20.28 -0.52 -28.13
N ALA A 52 -20.11 0.48 -27.28
CA ALA A 52 -20.33 1.89 -27.64
C ALA A 52 -19.30 2.44 -28.64
N THR A 53 -18.08 1.91 -28.62
CA THR A 53 -16.93 2.35 -29.45
C THR A 53 -16.76 1.50 -30.71
N GLY A 54 -17.47 0.36 -30.82
CA GLY A 54 -17.30 -0.58 -31.92
C GLY A 54 -15.97 -1.35 -31.88
N VAL A 55 -15.34 -1.41 -30.69
CA VAL A 55 -14.12 -2.19 -30.43
C VAL A 55 -14.51 -3.60 -30.01
N ALA A 56 -14.07 -4.59 -30.78
CA ALA A 56 -14.17 -5.98 -30.37
C ALA A 56 -13.11 -6.27 -29.30
N ILE A 57 -13.54 -6.42 -28.05
CA ILE A 57 -12.70 -6.85 -26.93
C ILE A 57 -13.33 -8.08 -26.28
N GLU A 58 -12.49 -9.04 -25.90
CA GLU A 58 -12.93 -10.20 -25.16
C GLU A 58 -13.37 -9.76 -23.76
N ARG A 59 -14.58 -10.14 -23.36
CA ARG A 59 -15.09 -9.84 -22.02
C ARG A 59 -14.12 -10.44 -21.00
N PRO A 60 -13.57 -9.64 -20.06
CA PRO A 60 -12.69 -10.19 -19.03
C PRO A 60 -13.40 -11.30 -18.27
N ALA A 61 -12.81 -12.50 -18.23
CA ALA A 61 -13.34 -13.67 -17.52
C ALA A 61 -13.26 -13.55 -15.99
N VAL A 62 -13.23 -12.32 -15.48
CA VAL A 62 -12.81 -11.98 -14.14
C VAL A 62 -13.98 -11.35 -13.38
N ASP A 63 -14.32 -11.94 -12.24
CA ASP A 63 -15.33 -11.39 -11.32
C ASP A 63 -14.67 -10.35 -10.38
N LEU A 64 -14.42 -9.15 -10.92
CA LEU A 64 -13.92 -8.02 -10.16
C LEU A 64 -14.94 -6.88 -10.16
N SER A 65 -15.38 -6.49 -8.95
CA SER A 65 -16.25 -5.32 -8.75
C SER A 65 -15.56 -4.24 -7.91
N LEU A 66 -15.70 -2.99 -8.33
CA LEU A 66 -15.10 -1.79 -7.72
C LEU A 66 -16.13 -1.01 -6.87
N PRO A 67 -15.79 -0.56 -5.65
CA PRO A 67 -16.70 0.15 -4.77
C PRO A 67 -17.13 1.52 -5.32
N THR A 68 -18.38 1.95 -5.08
CA THR A 68 -18.89 3.26 -5.56
C THR A 68 -19.10 4.31 -4.46
N LYS A 69 -18.96 3.92 -3.19
CA LYS A 69 -19.30 4.76 -2.04
C LYS A 69 -18.06 5.16 -1.24
N GLY A 70 -18.16 6.31 -0.58
CA GLY A 70 -17.10 6.85 0.28
C GLY A 70 -15.81 7.13 -0.50
N ILE A 71 -14.69 7.08 0.22
CA ILE A 71 -13.35 7.30 -0.33
C ILE A 71 -13.05 6.29 -1.45
N ALA A 72 -13.39 5.01 -1.23
CA ALA A 72 -13.19 3.94 -2.22
C ALA A 72 -13.97 4.16 -3.54
N GLY A 73 -15.14 4.79 -3.46
CA GLY A 73 -15.89 5.29 -4.62
C GLY A 73 -15.17 6.39 -5.39
N SER A 74 -14.58 7.37 -4.69
CA SER A 74 -13.79 8.42 -5.33
C SER A 74 -12.58 7.84 -6.06
N LEU A 75 -11.93 6.83 -5.50
CA LEU A 75 -10.76 6.18 -6.10
C LEU A 75 -11.14 5.36 -7.34
N THR A 76 -12.24 4.61 -7.28
CA THR A 76 -12.80 3.92 -8.46
C THR A 76 -13.06 4.91 -9.60
N ARG A 77 -13.49 6.14 -9.28
CA ARG A 77 -13.69 7.18 -10.29
C ARG A 77 -12.38 7.59 -10.94
N THR A 78 -11.37 7.88 -10.12
CA THR A 78 -10.03 8.26 -10.58
C THR A 78 -9.39 7.17 -11.43
N LEU A 79 -9.43 5.91 -10.99
CA LEU A 79 -8.90 4.78 -11.76
C LEU A 79 -9.58 4.64 -13.12
N LEU A 80 -10.91 4.77 -13.17
CA LEU A 80 -11.65 4.74 -14.42
C LEU A 80 -11.27 5.92 -15.32
N GLN A 81 -11.09 7.12 -14.78
CA GLN A 81 -10.66 8.30 -15.56
C GLN A 81 -9.23 8.16 -16.07
N GLU A 82 -8.31 7.56 -15.31
CA GLU A 82 -6.94 7.31 -15.74
C GLU A 82 -6.87 6.27 -16.87
N CYS A 83 -7.61 5.16 -16.74
CA CYS A 83 -7.57 4.10 -17.75
C CYS A 83 -8.38 4.46 -19.00
N LEU A 84 -9.52 5.14 -18.82
CA LEU A 84 -10.43 5.47 -19.91
C LEU A 84 -10.17 6.83 -20.54
N GLY A 85 -9.29 7.66 -19.95
CA GLY A 85 -8.97 9.01 -20.43
C GLY A 85 -9.73 10.11 -19.69
N ALA A 86 -9.07 11.26 -19.53
CA ALA A 86 -9.61 12.43 -18.81
C ALA A 86 -10.83 13.06 -19.49
N ASP A 87 -11.03 12.77 -20.77
CA ASP A 87 -12.19 13.10 -21.60
C ASP A 87 -13.45 12.31 -21.22
N VAL A 88 -13.33 11.23 -20.44
CA VAL A 88 -14.46 10.42 -19.98
C VAL A 88 -14.99 10.95 -18.65
N ARG A 89 -16.24 11.42 -18.66
CA ARG A 89 -16.92 11.87 -17.46
C ARG A 89 -17.49 10.67 -16.71
N VAL A 90 -17.12 10.52 -15.43
CA VAL A 90 -17.57 9.39 -14.60
C VAL A 90 -18.51 9.90 -13.51
N ALA A 91 -19.77 9.45 -13.52
CA ALA A 91 -20.80 9.86 -12.56
C ALA A 91 -21.49 8.65 -11.91
N TYR A 92 -21.63 8.68 -10.59
CA TYR A 92 -22.41 7.67 -9.86
C TYR A 92 -23.86 8.10 -9.75
N ARG A 93 -24.78 7.22 -10.14
CA ARG A 93 -26.22 7.36 -9.99
C ARG A 93 -26.79 6.23 -9.12
N PRO A 94 -28.01 6.39 -8.57
CA PRO A 94 -28.68 5.29 -7.90
C PRO A 94 -28.76 4.06 -8.81
N GLY A 95 -28.08 2.97 -8.40
CA GLY A 95 -28.06 1.69 -9.10
C GLY A 95 -27.24 1.62 -10.39
N ALA A 96 -26.53 2.69 -10.79
CA ALA A 96 -25.74 2.67 -12.02
C ALA A 96 -24.51 3.60 -11.98
N LEU A 97 -23.50 3.23 -12.75
CA LEU A 97 -22.41 4.10 -13.20
C LEU A 97 -22.78 4.70 -14.56
N GLU A 98 -22.63 6.00 -14.72
CA GLU A 98 -22.78 6.70 -16.00
C GLU A 98 -21.41 7.19 -16.46
N LEU A 99 -21.05 6.82 -17.69
CA LEU A 99 -19.85 7.29 -18.39
C LEU A 99 -20.29 8.20 -19.54
N GLY A 100 -19.92 9.48 -19.46
CA GLY A 100 -20.12 10.45 -20.54
C GLY A 100 -18.90 10.49 -21.44
N VAL A 101 -19.10 10.32 -22.74
CA VAL A 101 -18.06 10.35 -23.76
C VAL A 101 -18.49 11.31 -24.87
N ASP A 102 -17.59 12.15 -25.36
CA ASP A 102 -17.87 12.99 -26.52
C ASP A 102 -18.13 12.11 -27.75
N GLU A 103 -19.25 12.35 -28.46
CA GLU A 103 -19.61 11.58 -29.65
C GLU A 103 -18.57 11.75 -30.78
N ALA A 104 -17.83 12.87 -30.79
CA ALA A 104 -16.71 13.08 -31.71
C ALA A 104 -15.50 12.16 -31.40
N GLY A 105 -15.35 11.72 -30.14
CA GLY A 105 -14.32 10.78 -29.71
C GLY A 105 -14.73 9.31 -29.90
N LEU A 106 -15.87 9.05 -30.55
CA LEU A 106 -16.39 7.72 -30.86
C LEU A 106 -16.31 7.43 -32.37
N GLY A 107 -16.32 6.15 -32.73
CA GLY A 107 -16.32 5.71 -34.13
C GLY A 107 -14.99 5.15 -34.62
N GLU A 108 -14.94 4.81 -35.91
CA GLU A 108 -13.83 4.07 -36.53
C GLU A 108 -12.43 4.68 -36.31
N PRO A 109 -12.23 6.00 -36.41
CA PRO A 109 -10.91 6.61 -36.24
C PRO A 109 -10.32 6.45 -34.83
N HIS A 110 -11.17 6.33 -33.80
CA HIS A 110 -10.76 6.25 -32.40
C HIS A 110 -10.72 4.81 -31.86
N ARG A 111 -11.06 3.80 -32.68
CA ARG A 111 -11.10 2.39 -32.23
C ARG A 111 -9.77 1.88 -31.69
N GLY A 112 -8.65 2.28 -32.28
CA GLY A 112 -7.32 1.86 -31.82
C GLY A 112 -6.97 2.40 -30.43
N GLU A 113 -7.32 3.66 -30.17
CA GLU A 113 -7.13 4.31 -28.88
C GLU A 113 -8.03 3.67 -27.81
N TRP A 114 -9.32 3.47 -28.12
CA TRP A 114 -10.25 2.79 -27.24
C TRP A 114 -9.84 1.34 -26.96
N LYS A 115 -9.31 0.62 -27.96
CA LYS A 115 -8.77 -0.72 -27.75
C LYS A 115 -7.64 -0.71 -26.71
N THR A 116 -6.72 0.24 -26.82
CA THR A 116 -5.59 0.37 -25.88
C THR A 116 -6.08 0.66 -24.46
N ARG A 117 -6.97 1.66 -24.31
CA ARG A 117 -7.60 2.03 -23.02
C ARG A 117 -8.32 0.85 -22.36
N LEU A 118 -9.05 0.06 -23.15
CA LEU A 118 -9.79 -1.10 -22.67
C LEU A 118 -8.89 -2.30 -22.35
N ASP A 119 -7.85 -2.56 -23.15
CA ASP A 119 -6.85 -3.59 -22.88
C ASP A 119 -6.12 -3.28 -21.56
N GLU A 120 -5.73 -2.02 -21.33
CA GLU A 120 -5.10 -1.58 -20.07
C GLU A 120 -6.02 -1.79 -18.85
N LEU A 121 -7.29 -1.40 -18.95
CA LEU A 121 -8.27 -1.61 -17.89
C LEU A 121 -8.50 -3.11 -17.61
N ALA A 122 -8.57 -3.93 -18.66
CA ALA A 122 -8.73 -5.38 -18.55
C ALA A 122 -7.50 -6.04 -17.91
N GLU A 123 -6.30 -5.65 -18.32
CA GLU A 123 -5.04 -6.16 -17.77
C GLU A 123 -4.91 -5.81 -16.28
N ARG A 124 -5.16 -4.56 -15.89
CA ARG A 124 -5.15 -4.14 -14.48
C ARG A 124 -6.17 -4.93 -13.65
N SER A 125 -7.35 -5.20 -14.20
CA SER A 125 -8.38 -6.00 -13.55
C SER A 125 -7.99 -7.46 -13.38
N LEU A 126 -7.35 -8.05 -14.40
CA LEU A 126 -6.77 -9.39 -14.35
C LEU A 126 -5.67 -9.46 -13.29
N GLN A 127 -4.77 -8.48 -13.22
CA GLN A 127 -3.71 -8.41 -12.21
C GLN A 127 -4.28 -8.30 -10.79
N ALA A 128 -5.28 -7.43 -10.58
CA ALA A 128 -5.93 -7.26 -9.28
C ALA A 128 -6.72 -8.50 -8.84
N SER A 129 -7.38 -9.19 -9.77
CA SER A 129 -8.09 -10.44 -9.46
C SER A 129 -7.16 -11.62 -9.23
N ARG A 130 -6.09 -11.75 -10.02
CA ARG A 130 -5.03 -12.73 -9.75
C ARG A 130 -4.50 -12.55 -8.33
N ARG A 131 -4.19 -11.32 -7.90
CA ARG A 131 -3.79 -11.04 -6.50
C ARG A 131 -4.83 -11.53 -5.49
N LYS A 132 -6.12 -11.26 -5.70
CA LYS A 132 -7.21 -11.74 -4.83
C LYS A 132 -7.33 -13.25 -4.76
N GLN A 133 -7.05 -13.97 -5.85
CA GLN A 133 -7.07 -15.43 -5.88
C GLN A 133 -5.97 -16.07 -5.02
N TYR A 134 -4.89 -15.34 -4.75
CA TYR A 134 -3.75 -15.85 -3.97
C TYR A 134 -3.73 -15.38 -2.51
N TYR A 135 -4.76 -14.67 -2.03
CA TYR A 135 -4.83 -14.30 -0.61
C TYR A 135 -5.05 -15.52 0.30
N GLY A 136 -4.48 -15.42 1.50
CA GLY A 136 -4.49 -16.43 2.53
C GLY A 136 -3.13 -17.10 2.71
N MET A 137 -3.13 -18.18 3.49
CA MET A 137 -1.91 -18.94 3.79
C MET A 137 -1.62 -20.01 2.75
N SER A 138 -0.40 -19.97 2.22
CA SER A 138 0.09 -20.96 1.26
C SER A 138 1.41 -21.58 1.72
N ALA A 139 1.48 -22.91 1.61
CA ALA A 139 2.69 -23.68 1.87
C ALA A 139 3.66 -23.55 0.69
N ARG A 140 4.93 -23.27 0.98
CA ARG A 140 6.01 -23.48 0.01
C ARG A 140 6.34 -24.98 -0.10
N PRO A 141 6.99 -25.43 -1.20
CA PRO A 141 7.45 -26.81 -1.35
C PRO A 141 8.38 -27.30 -0.22
N SER A 142 8.96 -26.38 0.54
CA SER A 142 9.74 -26.64 1.75
C SER A 142 8.91 -27.12 2.93
N TYR A 143 7.68 -26.65 3.10
CA TYR A 143 6.87 -26.92 4.28
C TYR A 143 6.50 -28.41 4.42
N ARG A 144 6.60 -28.93 5.64
CA ARG A 144 6.14 -30.28 6.03
C ARG A 144 5.44 -30.16 7.37
N ALA A 145 4.19 -30.62 7.45
CA ALA A 145 3.41 -30.52 8.68
C ALA A 145 4.04 -31.34 9.81
N ASN A 146 4.12 -30.76 11.00
CA ASN A 146 4.67 -31.38 12.20
C ASN A 146 6.13 -31.87 12.09
N ASP A 147 6.91 -31.40 11.11
CA ASP A 147 8.29 -31.82 10.92
C ASP A 147 9.23 -31.14 11.93
N ALA A 148 9.78 -31.91 12.86
CA ALA A 148 10.73 -31.43 13.86
C ALA A 148 12.12 -31.12 13.26
N GLY A 149 12.51 -31.84 12.21
CA GLY A 149 13.77 -31.60 11.49
C GLY A 149 13.71 -30.40 10.57
N ARG A 150 12.49 -29.85 10.36
CA ARG A 150 12.26 -28.71 9.48
C ARG A 150 11.29 -27.68 10.08
N PRO A 151 11.68 -26.97 11.16
CA PRO A 151 10.82 -26.00 11.82
C PRO A 151 10.23 -24.97 10.85
N THR A 152 8.99 -24.55 11.08
CA THR A 152 8.27 -23.72 10.12
C THR A 152 8.36 -22.23 10.47
N VAL A 153 8.60 -21.41 9.45
CA VAL A 153 8.59 -19.95 9.48
C VAL A 153 7.43 -19.45 8.60
N CYS A 154 6.51 -18.69 9.19
CA CYS A 154 5.43 -18.01 8.48
C CYS A 154 5.84 -16.58 8.13
N LEU A 155 5.78 -16.21 6.85
CA LEU A 155 6.16 -14.89 6.35
C LEU A 155 4.95 -13.98 6.15
N VAL A 156 5.03 -12.76 6.68
CA VAL A 156 3.94 -11.75 6.61
C VAL A 156 4.47 -10.45 6.00
N HIS A 157 3.98 -10.09 4.81
CA HIS A 157 4.46 -8.93 4.05
C HIS A 157 3.88 -7.59 4.55
N GLY A 158 4.48 -6.47 4.12
CA GLY A 158 4.03 -5.12 4.47
C GLY A 158 3.10 -4.45 3.45
N LEU A 159 2.97 -3.12 3.57
CA LEU A 159 2.17 -2.26 2.69
C LEU A 159 2.68 -2.33 1.23
N ASN A 160 1.76 -2.30 0.25
CA ASN A 160 2.06 -2.37 -1.19
C ASN A 160 2.97 -3.54 -1.59
N SER A 161 2.80 -4.68 -0.93
CA SER A 161 3.64 -5.87 -1.12
C SER A 161 2.79 -7.14 -1.24
N SER A 162 3.48 -8.28 -1.34
CA SER A 162 2.98 -9.66 -1.31
C SER A 162 4.09 -10.56 -0.80
N SER A 163 3.86 -11.87 -0.72
CA SER A 163 4.88 -12.90 -0.48
C SER A 163 6.05 -12.83 -1.47
N GLY A 164 5.81 -12.29 -2.68
CA GLY A 164 6.87 -11.98 -3.65
C GLY A 164 7.92 -10.98 -3.13
N GLY A 165 7.60 -10.16 -2.12
CA GLY A 165 8.56 -9.29 -1.46
C GLY A 165 9.68 -10.04 -0.74
N PHE A 166 9.46 -11.31 -0.40
CA PHE A 166 10.42 -12.19 0.25
C PHE A 166 11.15 -13.13 -0.71
N ALA A 167 11.07 -12.91 -2.03
CA ALA A 167 11.63 -13.85 -3.01
C ALA A 167 13.13 -14.13 -2.79
N HIS A 168 13.90 -13.12 -2.37
CA HIS A 168 15.33 -13.25 -2.05
C HIS A 168 15.59 -13.82 -0.66
N LEU A 169 14.62 -13.70 0.26
CA LEU A 169 14.71 -14.18 1.64
C LEU A 169 14.39 -15.68 1.77
N ILE A 170 13.38 -16.14 1.04
CA ILE A 170 12.86 -17.53 1.11
C ILE A 170 13.96 -18.58 0.86
N PRO A 171 14.83 -18.46 -0.18
CA PRO A 171 15.87 -19.44 -0.44
C PRO A 171 16.83 -19.64 0.74
N HIS A 172 17.18 -18.58 1.47
CA HIS A 172 18.06 -18.69 2.64
C HIS A 172 17.42 -19.49 3.77
N LEU A 173 16.13 -19.26 4.05
CA LEU A 173 15.39 -20.05 5.04
C LEU A 173 15.30 -21.52 4.62
N GLU A 174 14.96 -21.78 3.35
CA GLU A 174 14.80 -23.14 2.84
C GLU A 174 16.12 -23.92 2.83
N GLN A 175 17.23 -23.27 2.45
CA GLN A 175 18.59 -23.85 2.48
C GLN A 175 19.07 -24.11 3.91
N ALA A 176 18.71 -23.25 4.86
CA ALA A 176 19.01 -23.45 6.28
C ALA A 176 18.15 -24.54 6.94
N GLY A 177 17.26 -25.20 6.20
CA GLY A 177 16.46 -26.32 6.68
C GLY A 177 15.14 -25.90 7.34
N TYR A 178 14.62 -24.72 7.06
CA TYR A 178 13.29 -24.31 7.53
C TYR A 178 12.19 -24.66 6.51
N GLY A 179 11.00 -24.94 7.02
CA GLY A 179 9.76 -25.00 6.24
C GLY A 179 9.19 -23.59 6.10
N VAL A 180 8.70 -23.21 4.92
CA VAL A 180 8.18 -21.86 4.71
C VAL A 180 6.69 -21.89 4.41
N VAL A 181 5.93 -21.07 5.13
CA VAL A 181 4.54 -20.71 4.82
C VAL A 181 4.51 -19.22 4.58
N VAL A 182 3.74 -18.75 3.59
CA VAL A 182 3.56 -17.33 3.34
C VAL A 182 2.10 -16.95 3.52
N PHE A 183 1.85 -15.74 4.00
CA PHE A 183 0.52 -15.15 4.09
C PHE A 183 0.42 -13.93 3.20
N ASP A 184 -0.49 -14.01 2.22
CA ASP A 184 -0.81 -12.92 1.30
C ASP A 184 -2.16 -12.29 1.66
N TYR A 185 -2.22 -10.96 1.71
CA TYR A 185 -3.46 -10.26 2.09
C TYR A 185 -3.58 -8.90 1.40
N PRO A 186 -4.81 -8.33 1.34
CA PRO A 186 -4.99 -6.98 0.80
C PRO A 186 -4.24 -5.96 1.67
N PHE A 187 -3.24 -5.29 1.11
CA PHE A 187 -2.44 -4.33 1.87
C PHE A 187 -3.15 -2.98 2.09
N ASN A 188 -4.27 -2.73 1.41
CA ASN A 188 -4.91 -1.41 1.29
C ASN A 188 -6.29 -1.34 1.95
N GLN A 189 -6.55 -2.23 2.90
CA GLN A 189 -7.77 -2.27 3.71
C GLN A 189 -7.46 -1.89 5.17
N PRO A 190 -8.47 -1.68 6.04
CA PRO A 190 -8.23 -1.47 7.47
C PRO A 190 -7.34 -2.58 8.06
N ILE A 191 -6.40 -2.23 8.92
CA ILE A 191 -5.46 -3.24 9.45
C ILE A 191 -6.21 -4.28 10.29
N ASP A 192 -7.28 -3.87 10.99
CA ASP A 192 -8.16 -4.80 11.73
C ASP A 192 -8.72 -5.93 10.84
N ASP A 193 -9.09 -5.64 9.59
CA ASP A 193 -9.61 -6.64 8.65
C ASP A 193 -8.49 -7.63 8.24
N SER A 194 -7.27 -7.12 8.05
CA SER A 194 -6.10 -7.93 7.74
C SER A 194 -5.70 -8.83 8.92
N CYS A 195 -5.78 -8.32 10.14
CA CYS A 195 -5.56 -9.07 11.37
C CYS A 195 -6.61 -10.17 11.56
N ALA A 196 -7.88 -9.88 11.29
CA ALA A 196 -8.96 -10.86 11.35
C ALA A 196 -8.73 -11.99 10.33
N GLN A 197 -8.38 -11.63 9.09
CA GLN A 197 -8.07 -12.60 8.04
C GLN A 197 -6.88 -13.49 8.42
N PHE A 198 -5.78 -12.90 8.90
CA PHE A 198 -4.58 -13.65 9.30
C PHE A 198 -4.90 -14.69 10.38
N ARG A 199 -5.66 -14.31 11.41
CA ARG A 199 -6.08 -15.24 12.46
C ARG A 199 -6.95 -16.38 11.94
N CYS A 200 -7.94 -16.07 11.09
CA CYS A 200 -8.80 -17.08 10.49
C CYS A 200 -7.99 -18.07 9.64
N ASP A 201 -7.11 -17.56 8.79
CA ASP A 201 -6.31 -18.39 7.88
C ASP A 201 -5.24 -19.18 8.63
N TRP A 202 -4.65 -18.62 9.70
CA TRP A 202 -3.74 -19.34 10.58
C TRP A 202 -4.40 -20.58 11.17
N GLN A 203 -5.57 -20.39 11.79
CA GLN A 203 -6.31 -21.46 12.43
C GLN A 203 -6.79 -22.49 11.40
N ALA A 204 -7.35 -22.03 10.29
CA ALA A 204 -7.85 -22.91 9.23
C ALA A 204 -6.73 -23.73 8.57
N PHE A 205 -5.61 -23.09 8.24
CA PHE A 205 -4.46 -23.76 7.64
C PHE A 205 -3.92 -24.84 8.57
N ARG A 206 -3.66 -24.49 9.84
CA ARG A 206 -3.12 -25.42 10.82
C ARG A 206 -4.06 -26.57 11.11
N ALA A 207 -5.37 -26.32 11.23
CA ALA A 207 -6.35 -27.38 11.42
C ALA A 207 -6.39 -28.34 10.21
N ARG A 208 -6.37 -27.81 8.98
CA ARG A 208 -6.40 -28.61 7.74
C ARG A 208 -5.22 -29.58 7.63
N VAL A 209 -4.05 -29.17 8.08
CA VAL A 209 -2.81 -29.99 8.01
C VAL A 209 -2.46 -30.64 9.35
N GLU A 210 -3.37 -30.54 10.33
CA GLU A 210 -3.21 -31.05 11.69
C GLU A 210 -1.89 -30.63 12.37
N GLU A 211 -1.48 -29.37 12.17
CA GLU A 211 -0.23 -28.84 12.70
C GLU A 211 -0.30 -28.58 14.21
N LYS A 212 0.56 -29.26 14.95
CA LYS A 212 0.68 -29.19 16.41
C LYS A 212 1.96 -28.50 16.86
N ARG A 213 2.99 -28.39 16.00
CA ARG A 213 4.25 -27.75 16.40
C ARG A 213 4.13 -26.23 16.44
N ALA A 214 4.91 -25.60 17.31
CA ALA A 214 5.05 -24.16 17.33
C ALA A 214 5.80 -23.68 16.09
N TRP A 215 5.39 -22.55 15.53
CA TRP A 215 6.05 -21.91 14.39
C TRP A 215 6.74 -20.61 14.80
N ALA A 216 7.68 -20.16 13.98
CA ALA A 216 8.15 -18.79 13.98
C ALA A 216 7.31 -17.95 13.02
N ILE A 217 7.13 -16.67 13.32
CA ILE A 217 6.58 -15.68 12.38
C ILE A 217 7.66 -14.66 12.09
N LEU A 218 7.96 -14.44 10.80
CA LEU A 218 8.81 -13.37 10.33
C LEU A 218 7.96 -12.36 9.57
N ALA A 219 7.89 -11.13 10.07
CA ALA A 219 7.01 -10.12 9.54
C ALA A 219 7.78 -8.85 9.19
N HIS A 220 7.47 -8.25 8.04
CA HIS A 220 8.10 -7.01 7.56
C HIS A 220 7.14 -5.83 7.64
N SER A 221 7.63 -4.68 8.12
CA SER A 221 6.91 -3.41 8.06
C SER A 221 5.50 -3.50 8.68
N MET A 222 4.46 -3.10 7.95
CA MET A 222 3.06 -3.22 8.35
C MET A 222 2.64 -4.66 8.72
N GLY A 223 3.25 -5.68 8.09
CA GLY A 223 2.99 -7.08 8.40
C GLY A 223 3.29 -7.45 9.84
N ALA A 224 4.21 -6.71 10.49
CA ALA A 224 4.49 -6.86 11.91
C ALA A 224 3.26 -6.58 12.78
N LEU A 225 2.43 -5.59 12.42
CA LEU A 225 1.20 -5.28 13.14
C LEU A 225 0.17 -6.41 12.99
N VAL A 226 0.09 -7.01 11.80
CA VAL A 226 -0.79 -8.16 11.53
C VAL A 226 -0.36 -9.38 12.35
N ALA A 227 0.95 -9.69 12.35
CA ALA A 227 1.51 -10.78 13.14
C ALA A 227 1.31 -10.55 14.64
N ARG A 228 1.65 -9.35 15.14
CA ARG A 228 1.48 -8.96 16.55
C ARG A 228 0.03 -9.06 16.98
N SER A 229 -0.92 -8.62 16.16
CA SER A 229 -2.35 -8.70 16.50
C SER A 229 -2.82 -10.12 16.80
N TYR A 230 -2.25 -11.11 16.12
CA TYR A 230 -2.51 -12.52 16.42
C TYR A 230 -1.74 -13.01 17.64
N VAL A 231 -0.44 -12.70 17.73
CA VAL A 231 0.43 -13.21 18.81
C VAL A 231 0.08 -12.61 20.18
N GLU A 232 -0.25 -11.33 20.23
CA GLU A 232 -0.58 -10.55 21.44
C GLU A 232 -2.09 -10.53 21.71
N GLY A 233 -2.91 -10.89 20.72
CA GLY A 233 -4.37 -10.82 20.79
C GLY A 233 -5.05 -12.12 21.28
N PRO A 234 -6.37 -12.04 21.54
CA PRO A 234 -7.15 -13.20 21.96
C PRO A 234 -7.36 -14.20 20.82
N GLY A 235 -7.45 -15.48 21.18
CA GLY A 235 -7.73 -16.58 20.23
C GLY A 235 -6.49 -17.26 19.66
N ARG A 236 -5.29 -16.89 20.13
CA ARG A 236 -4.05 -17.63 19.90
C ARG A 236 -4.06 -18.94 20.69
N GLY A 237 -3.63 -20.04 20.07
CA GLY A 237 -3.28 -21.26 20.79
C GLY A 237 -2.08 -21.00 21.70
N LYS A 238 -1.99 -21.70 22.83
CA LYS A 238 -0.88 -21.43 23.78
C LYS A 238 0.49 -21.85 23.23
N GLU A 239 0.53 -22.72 22.24
CA GLU A 239 1.74 -23.40 21.76
C GLU A 239 1.92 -23.32 20.24
N ASP A 240 1.14 -22.49 19.53
CA ASP A 240 1.21 -22.41 18.07
C ASP A 240 2.31 -21.47 17.56
N VAL A 241 2.74 -20.48 18.35
CA VAL A 241 3.85 -19.59 18.03
C VAL A 241 4.93 -19.68 19.12
N SER A 242 6.19 -19.80 18.71
CA SER A 242 7.35 -19.80 19.61
C SER A 242 8.28 -18.61 19.42
N SER A 243 8.28 -18.00 18.24
CA SER A 243 9.16 -16.90 17.87
C SER A 243 8.43 -15.88 17.01
N LEU A 244 8.62 -14.60 17.28
CA LEU A 244 8.11 -13.48 16.50
C LEU A 244 9.27 -12.55 16.15
N ILE A 245 9.68 -12.58 14.88
CA ILE A 245 10.78 -11.79 14.34
C ILE A 245 10.20 -10.67 13.49
N LEU A 246 10.54 -9.43 13.86
CA LEU A 246 10.00 -8.22 13.26
C LEU A 246 11.09 -7.46 12.51
N VAL A 247 10.94 -7.30 11.20
CA VAL A 247 11.88 -6.56 10.35
C VAL A 247 11.28 -5.22 9.97
N ALA A 248 11.93 -4.12 10.41
CA ALA A 248 11.46 -2.75 10.29
C ALA A 248 9.99 -2.54 10.70
N PRO A 249 9.55 -3.03 11.88
CA PRO A 249 8.14 -2.95 12.27
C PRO A 249 7.66 -1.52 12.49
N VAL A 250 6.40 -1.27 12.16
CA VAL A 250 5.74 0.02 12.36
C VAL A 250 5.09 0.10 13.76
N ASN A 251 5.83 -0.32 14.80
CA ASN A 251 5.27 -0.55 16.14
C ASN A 251 4.67 0.70 16.77
N GLN A 252 5.31 1.86 16.63
CA GLN A 252 4.83 3.15 17.16
C GLN A 252 4.27 4.08 16.08
N GLY A 253 4.06 3.56 14.87
CA GLY A 253 3.55 4.29 13.72
C GLY A 253 4.63 4.81 12.78
N ALA A 254 4.21 5.30 11.63
CA ALA A 254 5.06 5.97 10.64
C ALA A 254 4.24 7.02 9.88
N HIS A 255 4.78 8.21 9.70
CA HIS A 255 4.15 9.28 8.93
C HIS A 255 4.35 9.08 7.43
N VAL A 256 5.49 8.50 7.03
CA VAL A 256 5.82 8.25 5.62
C VAL A 256 4.75 7.46 4.87
N ALA A 257 3.93 6.67 5.59
CA ALA A 257 2.89 5.87 4.99
C ALA A 257 1.91 6.72 4.16
N ARG A 258 1.71 7.99 4.53
CA ARG A 258 0.93 8.97 3.75
C ARG A 258 1.73 9.64 2.62
N LEU A 259 3.06 9.58 2.68
CA LEU A 259 3.99 10.16 1.71
C LEU A 259 4.47 9.14 0.67
N GLN A 260 3.80 7.98 0.55
CA GLN A 260 4.11 6.95 -0.43
C GLN A 260 4.26 7.46 -1.90
N PRO A 261 3.54 8.51 -2.37
CA PRO A 261 3.83 9.14 -3.66
C PRO A 261 5.27 9.64 -3.80
N ILE A 262 5.85 10.18 -2.71
CA ILE A 262 7.21 10.69 -2.67
C ILE A 262 8.22 9.53 -2.73
N LEU A 263 7.99 8.44 -1.98
CA LEU A 263 8.84 7.25 -2.03
C LEU A 263 8.80 6.55 -3.39
N GLN A 264 7.63 6.47 -4.02
CA GLN A 264 7.53 5.94 -5.38
C GLN A 264 8.16 6.86 -6.42
N THR A 265 8.10 8.18 -6.24
CA THR A 265 8.81 9.14 -7.11
C THR A 265 10.33 8.98 -6.97
N ILE A 266 10.83 8.85 -5.74
CA ILE A 266 12.27 8.62 -5.47
C ILE A 266 12.71 7.24 -6.01
N THR A 267 11.91 6.21 -5.80
CA THR A 267 12.13 4.86 -6.35
C THR A 267 12.12 4.89 -7.88
N SER A 268 11.21 5.63 -8.49
CA SER A 268 11.15 5.82 -9.94
C SER A 268 12.35 6.57 -10.47
N LEU A 269 12.91 7.53 -9.69
CA LEU A 269 14.14 8.27 -10.03
C LEU A 269 15.40 7.38 -9.95
N TYR A 270 15.47 6.44 -9.00
CA TYR A 270 16.54 5.43 -8.97
C TYR A 270 16.35 4.31 -10.01
N ALA A 271 15.12 4.06 -10.45
CA ALA A 271 14.78 3.07 -11.48
C ALA A 271 14.93 3.58 -12.93
N ILE A 272 15.40 4.82 -13.16
CA ILE A 272 15.67 5.37 -14.50
C ILE A 272 16.96 4.78 -15.10
N ASN A 273 17.00 3.46 -15.19
CA ASN A 273 17.84 2.71 -16.12
C ASN A 273 17.02 1.67 -16.93
N GLY A 274 15.68 1.67 -16.82
CA GLY A 274 14.81 0.82 -17.65
C GLY A 274 13.46 1.49 -17.87
N GLY A 275 13.13 1.82 -19.13
CA GLY A 275 11.97 2.64 -19.51
C GLY A 275 10.59 2.02 -19.21
N ARG A 276 10.13 2.09 -17.96
CA ARG A 276 8.79 1.67 -17.53
C ARG A 276 8.20 2.65 -16.50
N THR A 277 8.06 3.91 -16.90
CA THR A 277 7.62 5.01 -16.02
C THR A 277 6.11 5.01 -15.73
N GLY A 278 5.29 4.26 -16.49
CA GLY A 278 3.82 4.29 -16.37
C GLY A 278 3.21 3.36 -15.30
N HIS A 279 3.92 2.32 -14.88
CA HIS A 279 3.35 1.27 -14.01
C HIS A 279 3.36 1.60 -12.51
N ALA A 280 4.16 2.59 -12.07
CA ALA A 280 4.28 2.95 -10.66
C ALA A 280 3.11 3.82 -10.18
N LEU A 281 2.67 4.80 -10.99
CA LEU A 281 1.70 5.81 -10.56
C LEU A 281 0.30 5.23 -10.26
N ALA A 282 -0.15 4.22 -10.99
CA ALA A 282 -1.47 3.62 -10.80
C ALA A 282 -1.62 2.87 -9.47
N GLN A 283 -0.51 2.45 -8.84
CA GLN A 283 -0.52 1.84 -7.51
C GLN A 283 -0.75 2.88 -6.39
N LEU A 284 -0.66 4.18 -6.68
CA LEU A 284 -0.80 5.28 -5.70
C LEU A 284 -2.25 5.64 -5.37
N SER A 285 -3.22 5.15 -6.13
CA SER A 285 -4.62 5.56 -5.97
C SER A 285 -5.46 4.52 -5.21
N ASP A 286 -5.10 3.23 -5.24
CA ASP A 286 -5.95 2.17 -4.69
C ASP A 286 -5.75 1.94 -3.19
N GLY A 287 -6.57 2.58 -2.36
CA GLY A 287 -6.82 2.18 -0.97
C GLY A 287 -5.71 2.46 0.04
N ILE A 288 -4.66 3.17 -0.35
CA ILE A 288 -3.54 3.54 0.53
C ILE A 288 -4.02 4.22 1.82
N GLY A 289 -5.13 4.96 1.77
CA GLY A 289 -5.61 5.76 2.90
C GLY A 289 -5.85 5.00 4.20
N GLN A 290 -6.57 3.87 4.19
CA GLN A 290 -7.06 3.29 5.46
C GLN A 290 -5.96 2.60 6.25
N ALA A 291 -5.16 1.74 5.61
CA ALA A 291 -4.01 1.12 6.26
C ALA A 291 -2.95 2.18 6.65
N ALA A 292 -2.71 3.18 5.81
CA ALA A 292 -1.78 4.27 6.14
C ALA A 292 -2.27 5.12 7.31
N ASP A 293 -3.58 5.39 7.42
CA ASP A 293 -4.19 6.10 8.54
C ASP A 293 -4.08 5.29 9.84
N ASP A 294 -4.28 3.97 9.79
CA ASP A 294 -4.08 3.07 10.93
C ASP A 294 -2.61 3.01 11.37
N MET A 295 -1.66 3.28 10.48
CA MET A 295 -0.22 3.36 10.81
C MET A 295 0.24 4.73 11.31
N LEU A 296 -0.63 5.75 11.34
CA LEU A 296 -0.23 7.05 11.88
C LEU A 296 0.07 6.94 13.38
N PRO A 297 1.13 7.61 13.87
CA PRO A 297 1.43 7.64 15.30
C PRO A 297 0.22 8.08 16.12
N GLY A 298 -0.09 7.28 17.15
CA GLY A 298 -1.25 7.51 17.99
C GLY A 298 -2.59 7.23 17.32
N SER A 299 -2.66 6.53 16.19
CA SER A 299 -3.92 6.06 15.62
C SER A 299 -4.71 5.22 16.63
N PRO A 300 -6.06 5.13 16.51
CA PRO A 300 -6.84 4.23 17.34
C PRO A 300 -6.36 2.78 17.28
N PHE A 301 -5.93 2.31 16.11
CA PHE A 301 -5.37 0.96 15.93
C PHE A 301 -4.09 0.77 16.75
N LEU A 302 -3.10 1.66 16.60
CA LEU A 302 -1.81 1.53 17.30
C LEU A 302 -1.95 1.66 18.82
N ARG A 303 -2.84 2.56 19.30
CA ARG A 303 -3.12 2.65 20.73
C ARG A 303 -3.69 1.35 21.30
N ARG A 304 -4.54 0.65 20.54
CA ARG A 304 -5.11 -0.63 20.98
C ARG A 304 -4.07 -1.74 20.98
N ILE A 305 -3.31 -1.91 19.89
CA ILE A 305 -2.34 -3.01 19.80
C ILE A 305 -1.19 -2.81 20.78
N ASN A 306 -0.72 -1.58 21.01
CA ASN A 306 0.36 -1.30 21.97
C ASN A 306 -0.11 -1.26 23.43
N ALA A 307 -1.42 -1.33 23.69
CA ALA A 307 -1.92 -1.57 25.04
C ALA A 307 -1.73 -3.04 25.46
N ALA A 308 -1.54 -3.95 24.50
CA ALA A 308 -1.11 -5.32 24.77
C ALA A 308 0.42 -5.35 24.94
N GLY A 309 0.90 -6.17 25.88
CA GLY A 309 2.33 -6.44 26.06
C GLY A 309 2.78 -7.69 25.31
N PRO A 310 4.10 -7.97 25.29
CA PRO A 310 4.64 -9.21 24.75
C PRO A 310 3.96 -10.44 25.35
N ALA A 311 3.62 -11.40 24.50
CA ALA A 311 2.84 -12.54 24.91
C ALA A 311 3.72 -13.60 25.59
N PRO A 312 3.30 -14.18 26.74
CA PRO A 312 4.07 -15.20 27.44
C PRO A 312 4.39 -16.41 26.54
N GLY A 313 5.61 -16.93 26.67
CA GLY A 313 6.07 -18.13 25.95
C GLY A 313 6.50 -17.91 24.50
N VAL A 314 6.50 -16.66 24.02
CA VAL A 314 6.99 -16.27 22.69
C VAL A 314 8.22 -15.40 22.84
N ARG A 315 9.27 -15.69 22.07
CA ARG A 315 10.45 -14.82 21.95
C ARG A 315 10.22 -13.78 20.86
N TYR A 316 10.69 -12.56 21.12
CA TYR A 316 10.51 -11.41 20.26
C TYR A 316 11.87 -10.89 19.85
N HIS A 317 12.05 -10.64 18.56
CA HIS A 317 13.27 -10.09 18.01
C HIS A 317 12.95 -8.99 17.01
N ILE A 318 13.73 -7.91 17.01
CA ILE A 318 13.49 -6.76 16.13
C ILE A 318 14.76 -6.38 15.39
N VAL A 319 14.69 -6.28 14.06
CA VAL A 319 15.72 -5.68 13.21
C VAL A 319 15.22 -4.34 12.69
N ALA A 320 15.97 -3.27 12.92
CA ALA A 320 15.71 -1.94 12.36
C ALA A 320 16.78 -1.55 11.34
N GLY A 321 16.37 -0.83 10.30
CA GLY A 321 17.28 -0.21 9.35
C GLY A 321 17.69 1.20 9.79
N SER A 322 18.77 1.71 9.19
CA SER A 322 19.35 3.03 9.54
C SER A 322 19.82 3.83 8.33
N VAL A 323 19.49 3.37 7.12
CA VAL A 323 19.79 4.10 5.89
C VAL A 323 18.51 4.74 5.38
N GLY A 324 18.47 6.06 5.41
CA GLY A 324 17.36 6.87 4.94
C GLY A 324 17.51 7.27 3.48
N VAL A 325 16.61 8.15 3.02
CA VAL A 325 16.69 8.82 1.71
C VAL A 325 17.31 10.22 1.81
N LEU A 326 17.42 10.76 3.03
CA LEU A 326 18.05 12.05 3.32
C LEU A 326 19.38 11.84 4.05
N SER A 327 20.43 12.50 3.57
CA SER A 327 21.69 12.55 4.31
C SER A 327 21.55 13.43 5.55
N GLY A 328 22.38 13.18 6.56
CA GLY A 328 22.40 13.99 7.79
C GLY A 328 22.68 15.48 7.54
N ASP A 329 23.47 15.81 6.51
CA ASP A 329 23.72 17.20 6.10
C ASP A 329 22.47 17.89 5.57
N VAL A 330 21.71 17.20 4.71
CA VAL A 330 20.47 17.73 4.15
C VAL A 330 19.44 17.92 5.25
N ARG A 331 19.34 16.96 6.18
CA ARG A 331 18.47 17.08 7.36
C ARG A 331 18.79 18.33 8.18
N ARG A 332 20.06 18.54 8.54
CA ARG A 332 20.49 19.73 9.32
C ARG A 332 20.12 21.03 8.62
N GLN A 333 20.35 21.13 7.31
CA GLN A 333 19.99 22.33 6.54
C GLN A 333 18.47 22.60 6.55
N VAL A 334 17.64 21.56 6.50
CA VAL A 334 16.18 21.71 6.60
C VAL A 334 15.78 22.19 7.99
N GLU A 335 16.33 21.59 9.05
CA GLU A 335 16.07 21.99 10.44
C GLU A 335 16.50 23.45 10.71
N GLU A 336 17.69 23.85 10.29
CA GLU A 336 18.20 25.22 10.43
C GLU A 336 17.31 26.26 9.73
N ARG A 337 16.82 25.94 8.52
CA ARG A 337 15.89 26.81 7.78
C ARG A 337 14.55 26.95 8.49
N LEU A 338 14.01 25.86 9.03
CA LEU A 338 12.75 25.88 9.77
C LEU A 338 12.86 26.67 11.07
N GLU A 339 13.96 26.50 11.79
CA GLU A 339 14.22 27.27 13.00
C GLU A 339 14.35 28.77 12.69
N ALA A 340 15.08 29.12 11.63
CA ALA A 340 15.21 30.51 11.18
C ALA A 340 13.84 31.13 10.82
N MET A 341 13.00 30.41 10.09
CA MET A 341 11.63 30.84 9.76
C MET A 341 10.75 30.98 11.02
N SER A 342 10.91 30.07 11.98
CA SER A 342 10.13 30.07 13.23
C SER A 342 10.53 31.18 14.20
N ARG A 343 11.80 31.63 14.14
CA ARG A 343 12.32 32.75 14.95
C ARG A 343 11.98 34.12 14.37
N GLY A 344 11.80 34.23 13.04
CA GLY A 344 11.64 35.51 12.35
C GLY A 344 10.20 36.00 12.14
N ALA A 345 9.18 35.22 12.47
CA ALA A 345 7.81 35.50 12.07
C ALA A 345 6.85 35.39 13.27
N GLY A 346 6.14 36.46 13.64
CA GLY A 346 5.19 36.49 14.76
C GLY A 346 4.03 35.48 14.62
N LEU A 347 2.83 35.93 14.29
CA LEU A 347 1.67 35.04 14.10
C LEU A 347 1.91 33.99 12.99
N PHE A 348 2.69 34.34 11.96
CA PHE A 348 3.04 33.45 10.85
C PHE A 348 4.07 32.36 11.25
N GLY A 349 4.95 32.62 12.22
CA GLY A 349 5.80 31.60 12.83
C GLY A 349 5.01 30.61 13.68
N MET A 350 3.90 31.07 14.28
CA MET A 350 2.97 30.18 15.00
C MET A 350 2.23 29.25 14.02
N VAL A 351 1.74 29.78 12.89
CA VAL A 351 1.06 28.99 11.84
C VAL A 351 2.01 27.96 11.22
N THR A 352 3.23 28.36 10.87
CA THR A 352 4.24 27.43 10.32
C THR A 352 4.66 26.36 11.33
N ARG A 353 4.79 26.70 12.62
CA ARG A 353 5.06 25.72 13.69
C ARG A 353 3.92 24.71 13.85
N VAL A 354 2.66 25.13 13.69
CA VAL A 354 1.50 24.23 13.75
C VAL A 354 1.44 23.34 12.51
N ALA A 355 1.70 23.88 11.32
CA ALA A 355 1.72 23.11 10.07
C ALA A 355 2.90 22.13 9.97
N GLY A 356 4.01 22.43 10.63
CA GLY A 356 5.23 21.62 10.63
C GLY A 356 5.40 20.68 11.84
N ARG A 357 4.38 20.46 12.67
CA ARG A 357 4.51 19.66 13.91
C ARG A 357 5.04 18.25 13.69
N ASP A 358 4.64 17.60 12.61
CA ASP A 358 5.04 16.23 12.31
C ASP A 358 6.34 16.16 11.49
N LEU A 359 6.86 17.30 11.04
CA LEU A 359 8.02 17.37 10.16
C LEU A 359 9.30 16.81 10.80
N PRO A 360 9.65 17.10 12.08
CA PRO A 360 10.80 16.46 12.71
C PRO A 360 10.69 14.92 12.71
N ALA A 361 9.50 14.39 12.99
CA ALA A 361 9.28 12.95 13.01
C ALA A 361 9.34 12.32 11.60
N VAL A 362 8.89 13.04 10.57
CA VAL A 362 9.08 12.64 9.17
C VAL A 362 10.57 12.67 8.81
N LEU A 363 11.33 13.68 9.26
CA LEU A 363 12.77 13.74 9.04
C LEU A 363 13.50 12.59 9.74
N ASP A 364 13.06 12.19 10.94
CA ASP A 364 13.60 11.02 11.64
C ASP A 364 13.42 9.73 10.83
N GLU A 365 12.26 9.54 10.22
CA GLU A 365 11.96 8.39 9.35
C GLU A 365 12.82 8.38 8.08
N LEU A 366 13.06 9.55 7.50
CA LEU A 366 13.70 9.69 6.19
C LEU A 366 15.23 9.81 6.25
N ALA A 367 15.82 10.13 7.40
CA ALA A 367 17.24 10.46 7.47
C ALA A 367 18.13 9.29 7.90
N ASP A 368 19.34 9.26 7.32
CA ASP A 368 20.41 8.35 7.72
C ASP A 368 20.69 8.44 9.23
N GLY A 369 20.87 7.27 9.85
CA GLY A 369 21.17 7.13 11.26
C GLY A 369 19.98 7.26 12.20
N THR A 370 18.82 7.74 11.73
CA THR A 370 17.60 7.87 12.54
C THR A 370 16.44 7.03 12.03
N GLY A 371 16.45 6.66 10.75
CA GLY A 371 15.41 5.83 10.14
C GLY A 371 15.91 5.07 8.93
N ASP A 372 15.04 4.22 8.39
CA ASP A 372 15.33 3.36 7.25
C ASP A 372 14.74 3.90 5.92
N GLY A 373 14.33 5.17 5.92
CA GLY A 373 13.62 5.79 4.80
C GLY A 373 12.11 5.64 4.89
N CYS A 374 11.60 4.83 5.83
CA CYS A 374 10.17 4.71 6.08
C CYS A 374 9.77 4.77 7.55
N VAL A 375 10.54 4.16 8.42
CA VAL A 375 10.26 4.05 9.85
C VAL A 375 11.49 4.53 10.60
N ALA A 376 11.28 5.42 11.57
CA ALA A 376 12.33 5.83 12.48
C ALA A 376 12.72 4.65 13.37
N ILE A 377 14.02 4.50 13.67
CA ILE A 377 14.56 3.43 14.51
C ILE A 377 13.81 3.35 15.84
N GLU A 378 13.60 4.49 16.50
CA GLU A 378 12.88 4.53 17.79
C GLU A 378 11.42 4.07 17.68
N ARG A 379 10.79 4.19 16.51
CA ARG A 379 9.41 3.73 16.28
C ARG A 379 9.30 2.25 15.98
N THR A 380 10.42 1.59 15.71
CA THR A 380 10.47 0.11 15.61
C THR A 380 10.46 -0.56 16.97
N ARG A 381 10.78 0.16 18.06
CA ARG A 381 10.84 -0.42 19.41
C ARG A 381 9.46 -0.88 19.91
N LEU A 382 9.49 -1.92 20.74
CA LEU A 382 8.31 -2.45 21.44
C LEU A 382 8.65 -2.58 22.94
N PRO A 383 7.87 -1.96 23.86
CA PRO A 383 8.12 -2.10 25.29
C PRO A 383 8.12 -3.57 25.74
N GLY A 384 9.13 -3.96 26.52
CA GLY A 384 9.29 -5.35 27.00
C GLY A 384 10.00 -6.28 26.01
N VAL A 385 10.51 -5.76 24.89
CA VAL A 385 11.35 -6.49 23.94
C VAL A 385 12.73 -5.83 23.89
N ASP A 386 13.71 -6.47 24.52
CA ASP A 386 15.08 -5.97 24.61
C ASP A 386 15.93 -6.36 23.40
N ASP A 387 15.58 -7.45 22.70
CA ASP A 387 16.31 -7.91 21.51
C ASP A 387 15.95 -7.05 20.29
N HIS A 388 16.69 -5.95 20.16
CA HIS A 388 16.54 -4.93 19.13
C HIS A 388 17.91 -4.62 18.52
N VAL A 389 18.09 -4.99 17.25
CA VAL A 389 19.33 -4.74 16.50
C VAL A 389 19.09 -3.70 15.42
N VAL A 390 20.04 -2.78 15.28
CA VAL A 390 20.04 -1.77 14.22
C VAL A 390 21.14 -2.10 13.22
N ILE A 391 20.79 -2.22 11.95
CA ILE A 391 21.74 -2.50 10.87
C ILE A 391 21.72 -1.41 9.81
N ARG A 392 22.84 -1.28 9.08
CA ARG A 392 22.99 -0.30 8.00
C ARG A 392 22.38 -0.83 6.71
N ALA A 393 21.05 -0.72 6.61
CA ALA A 393 20.26 -0.98 5.41
C ALA A 393 19.01 -0.08 5.41
N ASN A 394 18.45 0.17 4.23
CA ASN A 394 17.16 0.87 4.10
C ASN A 394 15.97 -0.09 4.20
N HIS A 395 14.75 0.44 4.28
CA HIS A 395 13.53 -0.31 4.57
C HIS A 395 13.29 -1.51 3.65
N ALA A 396 13.57 -1.36 2.36
CA ALA A 396 13.39 -2.39 1.34
C ALA A 396 14.64 -3.26 1.19
N GLU A 397 15.82 -2.70 1.39
CA GLU A 397 17.09 -3.41 1.38
C GLU A 397 17.17 -4.45 2.50
N LEU A 398 16.59 -4.18 3.68
CA LEU A 398 16.57 -5.12 4.82
C LEU A 398 16.15 -6.54 4.44
N ILE A 399 15.14 -6.67 3.58
CA ILE A 399 14.62 -7.95 3.06
C ILE A 399 15.07 -8.22 1.62
N ARG A 400 15.90 -7.33 1.06
CA ARG A 400 16.26 -7.27 -0.35
C ARG A 400 15.03 -7.36 -1.24
N ALA A 401 14.11 -6.40 -1.14
CA ALA A 401 12.85 -6.46 -1.87
C ALA A 401 13.09 -6.48 -3.41
N PRO A 402 12.53 -7.44 -4.17
CA PRO A 402 12.75 -7.54 -5.62
C PRO A 402 12.30 -6.31 -6.43
N LEU A 403 11.45 -5.47 -5.84
CA LEU A 403 11.03 -4.19 -6.43
C LEU A 403 12.23 -3.26 -6.71
N LEU A 404 13.27 -3.32 -5.88
CA LEU A 404 14.47 -2.47 -5.98
C LEU A 404 15.73 -3.25 -6.34
N PHE A 405 15.77 -4.55 -6.02
CA PHE A 405 16.95 -5.39 -6.19
C PHE A 405 16.64 -6.55 -7.13
N ALA A 406 17.11 -6.45 -8.37
CA ALA A 406 16.87 -7.48 -9.37
C ALA A 406 17.67 -8.78 -9.12
N ASP A 407 18.75 -8.70 -8.34
CA ASP A 407 19.66 -9.82 -8.06
C ASP A 407 19.50 -10.37 -6.63
N ASP A 408 19.89 -11.65 -6.48
CA ASP A 408 19.78 -12.45 -5.25
C ASP A 408 20.95 -12.22 -4.26
N GLY A 409 21.61 -11.06 -4.29
CA GLY A 409 22.68 -10.71 -3.36
C GLY A 409 22.30 -10.81 -1.86
N PRO A 410 23.20 -10.44 -0.93
CA PRO A 410 22.96 -10.68 0.49
C PRO A 410 21.69 -9.99 0.97
N VAL A 411 20.88 -10.74 1.72
CA VAL A 411 19.72 -10.23 2.46
C VAL A 411 20.21 -9.74 3.82
N PRO A 412 20.25 -8.41 4.09
CA PRO A 412 20.91 -7.84 5.26
C PRO A 412 20.37 -8.33 6.61
N CYS A 413 19.07 -8.55 6.75
CA CYS A 413 18.50 -9.03 8.00
C CYS A 413 18.80 -10.53 8.26
N MET A 414 19.20 -11.28 7.24
CA MET A 414 19.21 -12.73 7.28
C MET A 414 20.20 -13.37 8.25
N PRO A 415 21.41 -12.84 8.45
CA PRO A 415 22.29 -13.34 9.51
C PRO A 415 21.61 -13.33 10.89
N HIS A 416 21.00 -12.21 11.28
CA HIS A 416 20.28 -12.09 12.56
C HIS A 416 19.08 -13.02 12.65
N VAL A 417 18.28 -13.08 11.58
CA VAL A 417 17.11 -13.97 11.50
C VAL A 417 17.51 -15.44 11.70
N LEU A 418 18.55 -15.92 11.00
CA LEU A 418 19.00 -17.30 11.10
C LEU A 418 19.64 -17.61 12.46
N ASP A 419 20.28 -16.64 13.09
CA ASP A 419 20.84 -16.79 14.44
C ASP A 419 19.70 -17.00 15.45
N TRP A 420 18.72 -16.10 15.47
CA TRP A 420 17.55 -16.21 16.35
C TRP A 420 16.73 -17.46 16.09
N LEU A 421 16.45 -17.81 14.83
CA LEU A 421 15.71 -19.05 14.53
C LEU A 421 16.46 -20.30 15.03
N ARG A 422 17.79 -20.32 14.96
CA ARG A 422 18.58 -21.45 15.47
C ARG A 422 18.55 -21.50 16.99
N GLU A 423 18.68 -20.37 17.68
CA GLU A 423 18.57 -20.31 19.15
C GLU A 423 17.17 -20.72 19.60
N ASP A 424 16.16 -20.23 18.91
CA ASP A 424 14.78 -20.41 19.29
C ASP A 424 14.30 -21.86 19.14
N PHE A 425 14.69 -22.52 18.06
CA PHE A 425 14.30 -23.91 17.85
C PHE A 425 15.22 -24.94 18.53
N LYS A 426 16.38 -24.54 19.07
CA LYS A 426 17.28 -25.46 19.81
C LYS A 426 16.76 -25.89 21.18
N GLU A 427 15.97 -25.03 21.83
CA GLU A 427 15.51 -25.24 23.22
C GLU A 427 14.20 -26.05 23.32
N ARG A 428 13.77 -26.71 22.24
CA ARG A 428 12.51 -27.46 22.16
C ARG A 428 12.68 -28.76 21.38
#